data_AF-A0A699TYG9-F1
#
_entry.id   AF-A0A699TYG9-F1
#
_cell.length_a   1.000
_cell.length_b   1.000
_cell.length_c   1.000
_cell.angle_alpha   90.00
_cell.angle_beta   90.00
_cell.angle_gamma   90.00
#
_symmetry.space_group_name_H-M   'P 1'
#
loop_
_entity.id
_entity.type
_entity.pdbx_description
1 polymer ?
#
loop_
_entity_poly.entity_id
_entity_poly.type
_entity_poly.pdbx_seq_one_letter_code
_entity_poly.pdbx_strand_id
1 'polypeptide(L)'
;AAALPLHYDEATTRWSAEIDVPAEAVAAPITYKYVLLTEGGGVVWEWGANRTLSLDAAGATRLEVRDFWRVPVQDDHELFTAAFTNALFRRPAAAPTAATAKAATAKKAKKKAAPTVAAEAPAAPANLRLRLAAPRVATAHQVCVLGSDPALGAWDQGPAVVLSDAAYPYWQVDVTLAHPEAELQYKYGIWDAATQTV
;
A
#
# COMPACT_ATOMS: atom_id res chain seq x y z
N ALA A 1 -20.89 -9.20 -19.47
CA ALA A 1 -20.17 -7.97 -19.09
C ALA A 1 -18.83 -7.97 -19.83
N ALA A 2 -18.43 -6.85 -20.43
CA ALA A 2 -17.15 -6.73 -21.11
C ALA A 2 -16.05 -6.35 -20.10
N ALA A 3 -14.84 -6.90 -20.25
CA ALA A 3 -13.69 -6.48 -19.46
C ALA A 3 -13.18 -5.13 -19.96
N LEU A 4 -12.67 -4.28 -19.06
CA LEU A 4 -11.98 -3.05 -19.42
C LEU A 4 -10.60 -3.40 -20.00
N PRO A 5 -10.28 -3.03 -21.26
CA PRO A 5 -8.96 -3.28 -21.82
C PRO A 5 -7.92 -2.38 -21.14
N LEU A 6 -6.76 -2.96 -20.84
CA LEU A 6 -5.58 -2.22 -20.40
C LEU A 6 -4.70 -1.91 -21.61
N HIS A 7 -4.07 -0.73 -21.61
CA HIS A 7 -3.06 -0.33 -22.58
C HIS A 7 -1.67 -0.71 -22.09
N TYR A 8 -0.89 -1.40 -22.92
CA TYR A 8 0.52 -1.68 -22.64
C TYR A 8 1.41 -0.57 -23.17
N ASP A 9 2.23 0.00 -22.30
CA ASP A 9 3.27 0.94 -22.66
C ASP A 9 4.63 0.23 -22.72
N GLU A 10 5.22 0.16 -23.92
CA GLU A 10 6.51 -0.50 -24.15
C GLU A 10 7.68 0.19 -23.45
N ALA A 11 7.64 1.51 -23.28
CA ALA A 11 8.74 2.27 -22.68
C ALA A 11 8.82 2.04 -21.16
N THR A 12 7.66 1.96 -20.50
CA THR A 12 7.58 1.74 -19.05
C THR A 12 7.35 0.28 -18.68
N THR A 13 7.01 -0.57 -19.64
CA THR A 13 6.62 -1.99 -19.49
C THR A 13 5.41 -2.19 -18.58
N ARG A 14 4.50 -1.21 -18.53
CA ARG A 14 3.33 -1.21 -17.64
C ARG A 14 2.04 -1.31 -18.42
N TRP A 15 1.08 -1.98 -17.79
CA TRP A 15 -0.32 -1.98 -18.22
C TRP A 15 -1.10 -0.94 -17.43
N SER A 16 -1.90 -0.12 -18.10
CA SER A 16 -2.70 0.92 -17.45
C SER A 16 -4.06 1.10 -18.12
N ALA A 17 -5.03 1.60 -17.35
CA ALA A 17 -6.27 2.18 -17.86
C ALA A 17 -6.71 3.28 -16.89
N GLU A 18 -7.48 4.21 -17.41
CA GLU A 18 -8.11 5.28 -16.64
C GLU A 18 -9.61 5.11 -16.71
N ILE A 19 -10.29 5.33 -15.59
CA ILE A 19 -11.74 5.27 -15.49
C ILE A 19 -12.24 6.52 -14.77
N ASP A 20 -13.24 7.16 -15.36
CA ASP A 20 -13.99 8.20 -14.67
C ASP A 20 -14.97 7.54 -13.70
N VAL A 21 -14.89 7.93 -12.44
CA VAL A 21 -15.81 7.44 -11.41
C VAL A 21 -16.84 8.52 -11.12
N PRO A 22 -18.15 8.26 -11.35
CA PRO A 22 -19.20 9.20 -11.00
C PRO A 22 -19.18 9.53 -9.50
N ALA A 23 -19.47 10.78 -9.15
CA ALA A 23 -19.36 11.26 -7.77
C ALA A 23 -20.26 10.45 -6.80
N GLU A 24 -21.41 9.99 -7.27
CA GLU A 24 -22.35 9.13 -6.54
C GLU A 24 -21.80 7.72 -6.24
N ALA A 25 -20.85 7.23 -7.04
CA ALA A 25 -20.24 5.92 -6.87
C ALA A 25 -19.12 5.91 -5.82
N VAL A 26 -18.64 7.09 -5.39
CA VAL A 26 -17.58 7.25 -4.37
C VAL A 26 -18.03 6.75 -2.99
N ALA A 27 -19.35 6.69 -2.74
CA ALA A 27 -19.90 6.21 -1.47
C ALA A 27 -19.75 4.69 -1.24
N ALA A 28 -19.42 3.90 -2.27
CA ALA A 28 -19.26 2.46 -2.19
C ALA A 28 -17.86 2.02 -2.65
N PRO A 29 -17.28 0.97 -2.06
CA PRO A 29 -16.01 0.46 -2.53
C PRO A 29 -16.12 -0.16 -3.92
N ILE A 30 -15.17 0.15 -4.79
CA ILE A 30 -15.03 -0.50 -6.09
C ILE A 30 -14.51 -1.91 -5.86
N THR A 31 -15.17 -2.89 -6.47
CA THR A 31 -14.71 -4.28 -6.51
C THR A 31 -14.32 -4.64 -7.92
N TYR A 32 -13.08 -5.11 -8.12
CA TYR A 32 -12.54 -5.44 -9.44
C TYR A 32 -11.61 -6.65 -9.36
N LYS A 33 -11.28 -7.21 -10.52
CA LYS A 33 -10.36 -8.33 -10.64
C LYS A 33 -9.72 -8.30 -12.02
N TYR A 34 -8.42 -8.58 -12.10
CA TYR A 34 -7.74 -8.67 -13.38
C TYR A 34 -8.03 -10.00 -14.08
N VAL A 35 -8.10 -9.96 -15.41
CA VAL A 35 -8.22 -11.13 -16.29
C VAL A 35 -7.26 -11.02 -17.47
N LEU A 36 -6.71 -12.16 -17.90
CA LEU A 36 -6.02 -12.31 -19.17
C LEU A 36 -6.97 -12.98 -20.16
N LEU A 37 -7.19 -12.31 -21.30
CA LEU A 37 -7.98 -12.83 -22.41
C LEU A 37 -7.01 -13.30 -23.50
N THR A 38 -7.14 -14.55 -23.95
CA THR A 38 -6.32 -15.09 -25.04
C THR A 38 -7.02 -14.92 -26.38
N GLU A 39 -6.25 -14.92 -27.47
CA GLU A 39 -6.79 -14.84 -28.84
C GLU A 39 -7.78 -15.98 -29.16
N GLY A 40 -7.60 -17.15 -28.54
CA GLY A 40 -8.51 -18.30 -28.65
C GLY A 40 -9.79 -18.18 -27.81
N GLY A 41 -10.06 -17.04 -27.17
CA GLY A 41 -11.22 -16.82 -26.31
C GLY A 41 -11.09 -17.40 -24.89
N GLY A 42 -9.89 -17.86 -24.51
CA GLY A 42 -9.61 -18.33 -23.16
C GLY A 42 -9.58 -17.18 -22.16
N VAL A 43 -10.05 -17.44 -20.95
CA VAL A 43 -10.06 -16.46 -19.85
C VAL A 43 -9.29 -17.03 -18.67
N VAL A 44 -8.25 -16.33 -18.25
CA VAL A 44 -7.49 -16.65 -17.05
C VAL A 44 -7.73 -15.54 -16.03
N TRP A 45 -8.30 -15.88 -14.88
CA TRP A 45 -8.52 -14.94 -13.77
C TRP A 45 -7.30 -14.89 -12.87
N GLU A 46 -6.97 -13.72 -12.33
CA GLU A 46 -5.94 -13.65 -11.29
C GLU A 46 -6.32 -14.49 -10.05
N TRP A 47 -5.32 -14.84 -9.24
CA TRP A 47 -5.57 -15.60 -8.03
C TRP A 47 -6.25 -14.78 -6.92
N GLY A 48 -7.00 -15.47 -6.07
CA GLY A 48 -7.60 -14.93 -4.85
C GLY A 48 -8.98 -14.29 -5.04
N ALA A 49 -9.48 -13.69 -3.97
CA ALA A 49 -10.73 -12.95 -3.97
C ALA A 49 -10.63 -11.66 -4.83
N ASN A 50 -11.78 -11.07 -5.16
CA ASN A 50 -11.81 -9.79 -5.83
C ASN A 50 -11.06 -8.73 -5.00
N ARG A 51 -10.42 -7.81 -5.70
CA ARG A 51 -9.81 -6.63 -5.10
C ARG A 51 -10.90 -5.65 -4.72
N THR A 52 -10.67 -4.92 -3.65
CA THR A 52 -11.60 -3.90 -3.14
C THR A 52 -10.82 -2.62 -2.92
N LEU A 53 -11.33 -1.52 -3.48
CA LEU A 53 -10.77 -0.19 -3.40
C LEU A 53 -11.82 0.77 -2.82
N SER A 54 -11.54 1.28 -1.64
CA SER A 54 -12.34 2.37 -1.06
C SER A 54 -11.90 3.68 -1.69
N LEU A 55 -12.85 4.41 -2.26
CA LEU A 55 -12.65 5.77 -2.73
C LEU A 55 -12.93 6.69 -1.56
N ASP A 56 -11.90 7.07 -0.80
CA ASP A 56 -12.11 8.00 0.30
C ASP A 56 -12.59 9.34 -0.27
N ALA A 57 -13.75 9.80 0.20
CA ALA A 57 -14.40 11.04 -0.22
C ALA A 57 -13.63 12.32 0.20
N ALA A 58 -12.42 12.18 0.74
CA ALA A 58 -11.60 13.26 1.29
C ALA A 58 -10.91 14.10 0.20
N GLY A 59 -11.68 14.56 -0.80
CA GLY A 59 -11.27 15.61 -1.74
C GLY A 59 -10.23 15.22 -2.78
N ALA A 60 -9.81 13.95 -2.85
CA ALA A 60 -8.92 13.48 -3.91
C ALA A 60 -9.69 13.46 -5.24
N THR A 61 -9.19 14.21 -6.23
CA THR A 61 -9.76 14.24 -7.59
C THR A 61 -9.21 13.13 -8.49
N ARG A 62 -8.10 12.50 -8.09
CA ARG A 62 -7.45 11.40 -8.81
C ARG A 62 -6.88 10.40 -7.81
N LEU A 63 -7.04 9.12 -8.10
CA LEU A 63 -6.46 8.02 -7.35
C LEU A 63 -5.62 7.16 -8.29
N GLU A 64 -4.34 6.98 -7.97
CA GLU A 64 -3.46 6.07 -8.71
C GLU A 64 -3.37 4.73 -7.96
N VAL A 65 -3.65 3.63 -8.67
CA VAL A 65 -3.54 2.27 -8.13
C VAL A 65 -2.40 1.55 -8.83
N ARG A 66 -1.39 1.16 -8.05
CA ARG A 66 -0.25 0.37 -8.54
C ARG A 66 -0.36 -1.06 -8.04
N ASP A 67 -0.80 -1.93 -8.94
CA ASP A 67 -1.02 -3.34 -8.68
C ASP A 67 -0.07 -4.22 -9.50
N PHE A 68 0.07 -5.47 -9.07
CA PHE A 68 0.71 -6.53 -9.83
C PHE A 68 -0.30 -7.66 -10.08
N TRP A 69 -0.15 -8.34 -11.22
CA TRP A 69 -0.91 -9.53 -11.55
C TRP A 69 -0.65 -10.65 -10.53
N ARG A 70 -1.71 -11.22 -9.95
CA ARG A 70 -1.60 -12.40 -9.07
C ARG A 70 -1.70 -13.64 -9.93
N VAL A 71 -0.56 -14.25 -10.23
CA VAL A 71 -0.48 -15.49 -11.03
C VAL A 71 -1.43 -16.53 -10.43
N PRO A 72 -2.23 -17.27 -11.21
CA PRO A 72 -3.23 -18.21 -10.67
C PRO A 72 -2.65 -19.45 -9.96
N VAL A 73 -1.50 -19.91 -10.45
CA VAL A 73 -0.87 -21.16 -10.03
C VAL A 73 0.50 -20.84 -9.44
N GLN A 74 0.57 -20.79 -8.10
CA GLN A 74 1.79 -20.66 -7.31
C GLN A 74 1.64 -21.48 -6.04
N ASP A 75 2.71 -22.16 -5.62
CA ASP A 75 2.70 -23.05 -4.45
C ASP A 75 2.39 -22.28 -3.16
N ASP A 76 2.86 -21.03 -3.06
CA ASP A 76 2.66 -20.18 -1.88
C ASP A 76 1.19 -19.78 -1.62
N HIS A 77 0.28 -20.01 -2.57
CA HIS A 77 -1.16 -19.74 -2.37
C HIS A 77 -1.77 -20.56 -1.25
N GLU A 78 -1.24 -21.76 -0.98
CA GLU A 78 -1.73 -22.62 0.10
C GLU A 78 -1.64 -21.93 1.46
N LEU A 79 -0.63 -21.07 1.65
CA LEU A 79 -0.37 -20.31 2.87
C LEU A 79 -1.47 -19.29 3.20
N PHE A 80 -2.36 -19.00 2.26
CA PHE A 80 -3.48 -18.08 2.44
C PHE A 80 -4.80 -18.78 2.76
N THR A 81 -4.84 -20.11 2.69
CA THR A 81 -6.02 -20.90 3.04
C THR A 81 -6.32 -20.84 4.53
N ALA A 82 -7.55 -21.16 4.93
CA ALA A 82 -7.97 -21.16 6.33
C ALA A 82 -7.13 -22.09 7.22
N ALA A 83 -6.60 -23.19 6.68
CA ALA A 83 -5.71 -24.09 7.42
C ALA A 83 -4.44 -23.37 7.91
N PHE A 84 -3.95 -22.39 7.14
CA PHE A 84 -2.82 -21.58 7.52
C PHE A 84 -3.27 -20.29 8.23
N THR A 85 -4.11 -19.46 7.61
CA THR A 85 -4.44 -18.13 8.14
C THR A 85 -5.33 -18.16 9.38
N ASN A 86 -6.20 -19.17 9.54
CA ASN A 86 -7.10 -19.28 10.68
C ASN A 86 -6.63 -20.27 11.75
N ALA A 87 -5.65 -21.13 11.44
CA ALA A 87 -5.07 -22.08 12.40
C ALA A 87 -3.57 -21.86 12.61
N LEU A 88 -2.70 -22.23 11.65
CA LEU A 88 -1.24 -22.25 11.90
C LEU A 88 -0.62 -20.86 12.13
N PHE A 89 -1.02 -19.86 11.34
CA PHE A 89 -0.53 -18.49 11.37
C PHE A 89 -1.54 -17.52 12.00
N ARG A 90 -2.55 -18.05 12.70
CA ARG A 90 -3.59 -17.25 13.31
C ARG A 90 -2.97 -16.16 14.19
N ARG A 91 -3.39 -14.92 13.95
CA ARG A 91 -3.02 -13.78 14.78
C ARG A 91 -4.13 -13.45 15.78
N PRO A 92 -3.81 -13.00 17.00
CA PRO A 92 -4.81 -12.47 17.92
C PRO A 92 -5.50 -11.26 17.28
N ALA A 93 -6.83 -11.17 17.40
CA ALA A 93 -7.52 -9.96 16.99
C ALA A 93 -6.98 -8.78 17.81
N ALA A 94 -6.47 -7.75 17.14
CA ALA A 94 -6.01 -6.54 17.82
C ALA A 94 -7.19 -5.91 18.59
N ALA A 95 -6.98 -5.62 19.88
CA ALA A 95 -7.89 -4.73 20.62
C ALA A 95 -7.90 -3.36 19.92
N PRO A 96 -9.02 -2.62 19.92
CA PRO A 96 -9.15 -1.36 19.19
C PRO A 96 -8.32 -0.26 19.88
N THR A 97 -7.02 -0.22 19.62
CA THR A 97 -6.18 0.93 19.88
C THR A 97 -5.79 1.53 18.56
N ALA A 98 -6.35 2.71 18.28
CA ALA A 98 -6.07 3.51 17.10
C ALA A 98 -4.55 3.61 16.88
N ALA A 99 -4.07 2.99 15.80
CA ALA A 99 -2.71 3.18 15.30
C ALA A 99 -2.60 4.58 14.70
N THR A 100 -2.55 5.60 15.55
CA THR A 100 -1.97 6.89 15.14
C THR A 100 -0.48 6.66 15.02
N ALA A 101 0.04 6.66 13.80
CA ALA A 101 1.46 6.76 13.55
C ALA A 101 2.02 7.91 14.40
N LYS A 102 2.83 7.59 15.41
CA LYS A 102 3.55 8.62 16.17
C LYS A 102 4.63 9.16 15.25
N ALA A 103 4.33 10.27 14.57
CA ALA A 103 5.32 11.10 13.93
C ALA A 103 6.40 11.43 14.96
N ALA A 104 7.64 10.99 14.71
CA ALA A 104 8.78 11.37 15.52
C ALA A 104 8.94 12.89 15.45
N THR A 105 8.84 13.56 16.59
CA THR A 105 9.09 15.00 16.72
C THR A 105 10.53 15.31 16.33
N ALA A 106 10.70 15.95 15.16
CA ALA A 106 11.99 16.44 14.70
C ALA A 106 12.52 17.52 15.67
N LYS A 107 13.72 17.28 16.23
CA LYS A 107 14.49 18.26 17.01
C LYS A 107 14.95 19.39 16.08
N LYS A 108 14.62 20.64 16.42
CA LYS A 108 15.07 21.86 15.73
C LYS A 108 16.61 21.92 15.62
N ALA A 109 17.13 21.83 14.39
CA ALA A 109 18.49 22.26 14.07
C ALA A 109 18.50 23.69 13.52
N LYS A 110 19.55 24.43 13.90
CA LYS A 110 19.71 25.88 13.77
C LYS A 110 19.98 26.30 12.32
N LYS A 111 19.17 27.24 11.83
CA LYS A 111 19.19 27.82 10.47
C LYS A 111 20.52 28.52 10.14
N LYS A 112 21.06 28.29 8.95
CA LYS A 112 21.96 29.22 8.25
C LYS A 112 21.45 29.41 6.82
N ALA A 113 21.17 30.67 6.44
CA ALA A 113 20.69 31.13 5.13
C ALA A 113 21.83 31.05 4.08
N ALA A 114 21.68 31.04 2.75
CA ALA A 114 20.64 31.34 1.74
C ALA A 114 21.14 30.67 0.40
N PRO A 115 20.62 30.93 -0.83
CA PRO A 115 19.47 31.72 -1.25
C PRO A 115 18.45 30.99 -2.15
N THR A 116 17.35 31.72 -2.35
CA THR A 116 16.09 31.44 -3.03
C THR A 116 16.24 31.13 -4.52
N VAL A 117 15.56 30.08 -4.98
CA VAL A 117 15.04 29.95 -6.35
C VAL A 117 13.53 29.75 -6.24
N ALA A 118 12.79 30.36 -7.17
CA ALA A 118 11.35 30.56 -7.13
C ALA A 118 10.56 29.29 -6.74
N ALA A 119 9.83 29.39 -5.64
CA ALA A 119 8.97 28.32 -5.14
C ALA A 119 7.73 28.21 -6.05
N GLU A 120 7.67 27.10 -6.78
CA GLU A 120 6.43 26.55 -7.31
C GLU A 120 5.50 26.22 -6.13
N ALA A 121 4.19 26.39 -6.32
CA ALA A 121 3.18 26.26 -5.27
C ALA A 121 3.31 24.90 -4.54
N PRO A 122 3.09 24.83 -3.21
CA PRO A 122 3.27 23.59 -2.48
C PRO A 122 2.31 22.52 -3.02
N ALA A 123 2.86 21.38 -3.43
CA ALA A 123 2.11 20.20 -3.79
C ALA A 123 1.14 19.85 -2.66
N ALA A 124 -0.11 19.54 -3.01
CA ALA A 124 -1.10 19.08 -2.03
C ALA A 124 -0.56 17.84 -1.29
N PRO A 125 -0.92 17.63 -0.01
CA PRO A 125 -0.49 16.45 0.74
C PRO A 125 -0.90 15.18 -0.02
N ALA A 126 0.09 14.39 -0.45
CA ALA A 126 -0.20 13.12 -1.12
C ALA A 126 -0.38 12.03 -0.07
N ASN A 127 -1.61 11.54 0.06
CA ASN A 127 -1.91 10.36 0.86
C ASN A 127 -1.54 9.11 0.06
N LEU A 128 -0.64 8.32 0.62
CA LEU A 128 -0.15 7.07 0.07
C LEU A 128 -0.61 5.92 0.95
N ARG A 129 -1.24 4.93 0.33
CA ARG A 129 -1.55 3.64 0.96
C ARG A 129 -0.53 2.59 0.53
N LEU A 130 0.18 2.02 1.49
CA LEU A 130 1.07 0.89 1.27
C LEU A 130 0.39 -0.38 1.79
N ARG A 131 0.31 -1.41 0.95
CA ARG A 131 -0.35 -2.67 1.28
C ARG A 131 0.37 -3.87 0.66
N LEU A 132 0.46 -4.94 1.43
CA LEU A 132 0.96 -6.25 0.99
C LEU A 132 0.24 -7.39 1.71
N ALA A 133 0.40 -8.61 1.19
CA ALA A 133 -0.06 -9.82 1.84
C ALA A 133 1.14 -10.52 2.49
N ALA A 134 1.06 -10.84 3.79
CA ALA A 134 2.14 -11.49 4.51
C ALA A 134 1.56 -12.43 5.59
N PRO A 135 1.09 -13.63 5.20
CA PRO A 135 0.42 -14.55 6.11
C PRO A 135 1.38 -15.15 7.14
N ARG A 136 2.68 -15.25 6.83
CA ARG A 136 3.69 -15.95 7.63
C ARG A 136 4.34 -15.12 8.75
N VAL A 137 3.92 -13.87 8.94
CA VAL A 137 4.50 -13.00 9.98
C VAL A 137 4.11 -13.55 11.35
N ALA A 138 5.12 -13.93 12.15
CA ALA A 138 4.92 -14.49 13.49
C ALA A 138 4.21 -13.50 14.42
N THR A 139 3.44 -14.01 15.38
CA THR A 139 2.55 -13.22 16.26
C THR A 139 3.26 -12.16 17.10
N ALA A 140 4.53 -12.36 17.44
CA ALA A 140 5.36 -11.38 18.16
C ALA A 140 5.86 -10.24 17.27
N HIS A 141 5.76 -10.39 15.94
CA HIS A 141 6.26 -9.43 14.97
C HIS A 141 5.12 -8.74 14.21
N GLN A 142 5.44 -7.60 13.60
CA GLN A 142 4.58 -6.87 12.69
C GLN A 142 5.33 -6.54 11.40
N VAL A 143 4.61 -6.19 10.34
CA VAL A 143 5.25 -5.61 9.16
C VAL A 143 5.44 -4.12 9.40
N CYS A 144 6.57 -3.58 9.01
CA CYS A 144 6.81 -2.14 8.99
C CYS A 144 7.34 -1.70 7.62
N VAL A 145 7.41 -0.39 7.41
CA VAL A 145 8.04 0.22 6.24
C VAL A 145 9.00 1.33 6.67
N LEU A 146 10.14 1.39 5.97
CA LEU A 146 11.11 2.47 6.02
C LEU A 146 11.33 2.99 4.60
N GLY A 147 11.67 4.27 4.45
CA GLY A 147 11.89 4.85 3.13
C GLY A 147 12.60 6.19 3.13
N SER A 148 12.81 6.74 1.93
CA SER A 148 13.53 7.98 1.69
C SER A 148 12.79 9.22 2.20
N ASP A 149 11.46 9.20 2.20
CA ASP A 149 10.66 10.32 2.70
C ASP A 149 10.74 10.41 4.24
N PRO A 150 10.81 11.62 4.82
CA PRO A 150 10.76 11.82 6.27
C PRO A 150 9.55 11.17 6.95
N ALA A 151 8.39 11.10 6.28
CA ALA A 151 7.20 10.40 6.79
C ALA A 151 7.43 8.88 6.93
N LEU A 152 8.43 8.32 6.24
CA LEU A 152 8.88 6.93 6.33
C LEU A 152 10.22 6.78 7.06
N GLY A 153 10.67 7.81 7.77
CA GLY A 153 11.88 7.79 8.61
C GLY A 153 13.18 8.16 7.91
N ALA A 154 13.16 8.52 6.62
CA ALA A 154 14.36 8.93 5.85
C ALA A 154 15.53 7.93 5.96
N TRP A 155 15.23 6.62 5.95
CA TRP A 155 16.16 5.51 6.17
C TRP A 155 16.88 5.46 7.52
N ASP A 156 16.54 6.35 8.46
CA ASP A 156 17.02 6.24 9.83
C ASP A 156 16.31 5.06 10.50
N GLN A 157 17.04 4.31 11.33
CA GLN A 157 16.49 3.19 12.12
C GLN A 157 15.68 3.72 13.32
N GLY A 158 15.09 4.91 13.20
CA GLY A 158 14.11 5.46 14.12
C GLY A 158 12.86 4.58 14.19
N PRO A 159 11.81 4.98 14.92
CA PRO A 159 10.61 4.15 15.04
C PRO A 159 10.01 3.92 13.64
N ALA A 160 10.03 2.66 13.20
CA ALA A 160 9.55 2.29 11.88
C ALA A 160 8.04 2.53 11.76
N VAL A 161 7.57 2.78 10.55
CA VAL A 161 6.13 2.92 10.29
C VAL A 161 5.53 1.52 10.27
N VAL A 162 4.87 1.13 11.34
CA VAL A 162 4.25 -0.19 11.50
C VAL A 162 2.91 -0.26 10.76
N LEU A 163 2.70 -1.35 10.02
CA LEU A 163 1.47 -1.63 9.28
C LEU A 163 0.44 -2.33 10.17
N SER A 164 -0.83 -2.05 9.93
CA SER A 164 -1.99 -2.70 10.55
C SER A 164 -2.31 -4.03 9.85
N ASP A 165 -2.58 -5.06 10.63
CA ASP A 165 -3.08 -6.38 10.20
C ASP A 165 -4.58 -6.55 10.43
N ALA A 166 -5.36 -5.47 10.58
CA ALA A 166 -6.80 -5.53 10.80
C ALA A 166 -7.57 -6.30 9.70
N ALA A 167 -7.00 -6.41 8.50
CA ALA A 167 -7.51 -7.18 7.37
C ALA A 167 -6.61 -8.40 7.06
N TYR A 168 -6.00 -9.02 8.09
CA TYR A 168 -5.12 -10.17 7.97
C TYR A 168 -5.70 -11.24 7.02
N PRO A 169 -4.90 -11.76 6.05
CA PRO A 169 -3.44 -11.70 5.94
C PRO A 169 -2.86 -10.48 5.22
N TYR A 170 -3.68 -9.45 4.98
CA TYR A 170 -3.21 -8.19 4.40
C TYR A 170 -2.75 -7.21 5.48
N TRP A 171 -1.62 -6.57 5.22
CA TRP A 171 -1.01 -5.54 6.04
C TRP A 171 -1.11 -4.20 5.32
N GLN A 172 -1.50 -3.14 6.02
CA GLN A 172 -1.72 -1.83 5.42
C GLN A 172 -1.32 -0.67 6.32
N VAL A 173 -0.81 0.40 5.72
CA VAL A 173 -0.68 1.71 6.36
C VAL A 173 -1.00 2.82 5.38
N ASP A 174 -1.59 3.90 5.89
CA ASP A 174 -1.80 5.15 5.17
C ASP A 174 -0.86 6.20 5.74
N VAL A 175 -0.13 6.88 4.85
CA VAL A 175 0.87 7.89 5.19
C VAL A 175 0.72 9.11 4.28
N THR A 176 0.86 10.30 4.85
CA THR A 176 0.96 11.53 4.08
C THR A 176 2.43 11.85 3.86
N LEU A 177 2.87 11.86 2.59
CA LEU A 177 4.28 12.13 2.26
C LEU A 177 4.64 13.58 2.55
N ALA A 178 5.86 13.80 3.02
CA ALA A 178 6.40 15.16 3.22
C ALA A 178 6.88 15.77 1.90
N HIS A 179 7.41 14.96 0.99
CA HIS A 179 7.95 15.34 -0.32
C HIS A 179 7.33 14.46 -1.43
N PRO A 180 6.02 14.62 -1.71
CA PRO A 180 5.32 13.79 -2.69
C PRO A 180 5.83 13.91 -4.12
N GLU A 181 6.53 15.01 -4.45
CA GLU A 181 7.18 15.25 -5.74
C GLU A 181 8.49 14.48 -5.92
N ALA A 182 9.11 14.02 -4.82
CA ALA A 182 10.37 13.31 -4.86
C ALA A 182 10.16 11.82 -5.20
N GLU A 183 11.20 11.19 -5.76
CA GLU A 183 11.19 9.75 -5.94
C GLU A 183 11.15 9.03 -4.58
N LEU A 184 10.05 8.33 -4.33
CA LEU A 184 9.89 7.53 -3.12
C LEU A 184 10.58 6.17 -3.27
N GLN A 185 11.59 5.94 -2.44
CA GLN A 185 12.20 4.64 -2.27
C GLN A 185 11.80 4.11 -0.90
N TYR A 186 11.39 2.85 -0.81
CA TYR A 186 10.97 2.24 0.46
C TYR A 186 11.23 0.74 0.47
N LYS A 187 11.29 0.16 1.68
CA LYS A 187 11.36 -1.28 1.90
C LYS A 187 10.47 -1.67 3.07
N TYR A 188 9.86 -2.84 2.95
CA TYR A 188 9.19 -3.49 4.07
C TYR A 188 10.21 -4.19 4.97
N GLY A 189 9.94 -4.20 6.26
CA GLY A 189 10.72 -4.89 7.29
C GLY A 189 9.82 -5.64 8.26
N ILE A 190 10.44 -6.39 9.17
CA ILE A 190 9.75 -7.11 10.24
C ILE A 190 10.08 -6.41 11.55
N TRP A 191 9.07 -5.79 12.15
CA TRP A 191 9.20 -5.08 13.41
C TRP A 191 8.99 -6.01 14.59
N ASP A 192 9.92 -5.98 15.55
CA ASP A 192 9.77 -6.60 16.87
C ASP A 192 9.29 -5.52 17.86
N ALA A 193 8.08 -5.72 18.38
CA ALA A 193 7.46 -4.78 19.32
C ALA A 193 8.11 -4.79 20.72
N ALA A 194 8.79 -5.88 21.10
CA ALA A 194 9.45 -6.01 22.39
C ALA A 194 10.80 -5.29 22.41
N THR A 195 11.59 -5.39 21.35
CA THR A 195 12.90 -4.73 21.24
C THR A 195 12.83 -3.35 20.57
N GLN A 196 11.72 -3.03 19.92
CA GLN A 196 11.54 -1.83 19.12
C GLN A 196 12.59 -1.70 18.01
N THR A 197 12.81 -2.80 17.28
CA THR A 197 13.76 -2.85 16.17
C THR A 197 13.14 -3.51 14.93
N VAL A 198 13.65 -3.11 13.76
CA VAL A 198 13.40 -3.75 12.45
C VAL A 198 14.40 -4.88 12.20
#